data_AF-A0A3P1W4S7-F1
#
_entry.id   AF-A0A3P1W4S7-F1
#
_cell.length_a   1.000
_cell.length_b   1.000
_cell.length_c   1.000
_cell.angle_alpha   90.00
_cell.angle_beta   90.00
_cell.angle_gamma   90.00
#
_symmetry.space_group_name_H-M   'P 1'
#
loop_
_entity.id
_entity.type
_entity.pdbx_description
1 polymer ?
#
loop_
_entity_poly.entity_id
_entity_poly.type
_entity_poly.pdbx_seq_one_letter_code
_entity_poly.pdbx_strand_id
1 'polypeptide(L)'
;MILKSFNMAALCWVCAIAALAAQTVRLHWERQAHRELQMAVAQDRQKRAEAALKAQQETAKKESEHAAATHAHSYAFALAHEARNTAVRRDLAAVERLRVDAERRAATYRQMAKANAAACERLADRHAALDAHVVRGTAVVAGLAGDLDRRDAEVKLLRSQIDADRALFVKPKE
;
A
#
# COMPACT_ATOMS: atom_id res chain seq x y z
N MET A 1 49.71 3.98 -87.74
CA MET A 1 48.99 4.72 -86.67
C MET A 1 47.86 3.91 -86.02
N ILE A 2 47.24 2.98 -86.75
CA ILE A 2 46.08 2.17 -86.31
C ILE A 2 46.43 1.11 -85.23
N LEU A 3 47.65 0.57 -85.22
CA LEU A 3 48.05 -0.45 -84.21
C LEU A 3 48.24 0.13 -82.79
N LYS A 4 48.63 1.42 -82.68
CA LYS A 4 48.78 2.12 -81.39
C LYS A 4 47.42 2.47 -80.77
N SER A 5 46.39 2.72 -81.58
CA SER A 5 45.03 3.02 -81.09
C SER A 5 44.31 1.79 -80.54
N PHE A 6 44.55 0.60 -81.10
CA PHE A 6 43.99 -0.66 -80.56
C PHE A 6 44.56 -1.01 -79.18
N ASN A 7 45.86 -0.81 -78.96
CA ASN A 7 46.48 -1.03 -77.65
C ASN A 7 45.96 -0.05 -76.58
N MET A 8 45.71 1.21 -76.95
CA MET A 8 45.11 2.21 -76.06
C MET A 8 43.66 1.87 -75.71
N ALA A 9 42.86 1.41 -76.68
CA ALA A 9 41.49 0.98 -76.44
C ALA A 9 41.42 -0.24 -75.51
N ALA A 10 42.28 -1.24 -75.71
CA ALA A 10 42.36 -2.41 -74.84
C ALA A 10 42.77 -2.06 -73.40
N LEU A 11 43.73 -1.15 -73.24
CA LEU A 11 44.16 -0.66 -71.92
C LEU A 11 43.01 0.08 -71.20
N CYS A 12 42.24 0.89 -71.94
CA CYS A 12 41.09 1.61 -71.40
C CYS A 12 39.97 0.67 -70.93
N TRP A 13 39.72 -0.42 -71.66
CA TRP A 13 38.77 -1.47 -71.24
C TRP A 13 39.22 -2.20 -69.97
N VAL A 14 40.51 -2.54 -69.87
CA VAL A 14 41.06 -3.17 -68.65
C VAL A 14 40.93 -2.22 -67.45
N CYS A 15 41.24 -0.93 -67.62
CA CYS A 15 41.06 0.07 -66.57
C CYS A 15 39.59 0.24 -66.16
N ALA A 16 38.65 0.23 -67.12
CA ALA A 16 37.21 0.33 -66.83
C ALA A 16 36.70 -0.89 -66.06
N ILE A 17 37.13 -2.11 -66.45
CA ILE A 17 36.79 -3.35 -65.74
C ILE A 17 37.39 -3.35 -64.32
N ALA A 18 38.64 -2.90 -64.16
CA ALA A 18 39.28 -2.76 -62.86
C ALA A 18 38.54 -1.76 -61.94
N ALA A 19 38.08 -0.62 -62.48
CA ALA A 19 37.30 0.36 -61.74
C ALA A 19 35.93 -0.19 -61.31
N LEU A 20 35.24 -0.93 -62.19
CA LEU A 20 33.98 -1.60 -61.85
C LEU A 20 34.17 -2.68 -60.78
N ALA A 21 35.26 -3.47 -60.87
CA ALA A 21 35.61 -4.45 -59.84
C ALA A 21 35.93 -3.80 -58.49
N ALA A 22 36.61 -2.65 -58.47
CA ALA A 22 36.86 -1.90 -57.25
C ALA A 22 35.54 -1.38 -56.62
N GLN A 23 34.59 -0.91 -57.44
CA GLN A 23 33.28 -0.46 -56.96
C GLN A 23 32.43 -1.62 -56.41
N THR A 24 32.45 -2.79 -57.04
CA THR A 24 31.68 -3.96 -56.56
C THR A 24 32.22 -4.49 -55.24
N VAL A 25 33.54 -4.50 -55.05
CA VAL A 25 34.19 -4.85 -53.78
C VAL A 25 33.79 -3.85 -52.68
N ARG A 26 33.85 -2.54 -52.94
CA ARG A 26 33.44 -1.53 -51.97
C ARG A 26 31.97 -1.67 -51.56
N LEU A 27 31.08 -1.88 -52.53
CA LEU A 27 29.66 -2.11 -52.26
C LEU A 27 29.41 -3.40 -51.47
N HIS A 28 30.23 -4.43 -51.70
CA HIS A 28 30.16 -5.68 -50.93
C HIS A 28 30.52 -5.46 -49.46
N TRP A 29 31.59 -4.71 -49.18
CA TRP A 29 32.00 -4.35 -47.82
C TRP A 29 30.93 -3.50 -47.10
N GLU A 30 30.38 -2.49 -47.76
CA GLU A 30 29.31 -1.67 -47.18
C GLU A 30 28.06 -2.50 -46.88
N ARG A 31 27.69 -3.46 -47.76
CA ARG A 31 26.59 -4.39 -47.51
C ARG A 31 26.85 -5.33 -46.34
N GLN A 32 28.09 -5.81 -46.17
CA GLN A 32 28.47 -6.63 -45.01
C GLN A 32 28.38 -5.82 -43.72
N ALA A 33 29.00 -4.63 -43.68
CA ALA A 33 28.92 -3.73 -42.52
C ALA A 33 27.46 -3.35 -42.19
N HIS A 34 26.62 -3.13 -43.21
CA HIS A 34 25.21 -2.84 -42.99
C HIS A 34 24.43 -4.04 -42.41
N ARG A 35 24.71 -5.26 -42.86
CA ARG A 35 24.10 -6.48 -42.29
C ARG A 35 24.54 -6.70 -40.86
N GLU A 36 25.82 -6.51 -40.55
CA GLU A 36 26.34 -6.59 -39.18
C GLU A 36 25.68 -5.56 -38.26
N LEU A 37 25.54 -4.32 -38.74
CA LEU A 37 24.84 -3.26 -38.01
C LEU A 37 23.36 -3.61 -37.80
N GLN A 38 22.66 -4.11 -38.82
CA GLN A 38 21.27 -4.54 -38.69
C GLN A 38 21.12 -5.66 -37.65
N MET A 39 22.03 -6.63 -37.66
CA MET A 39 22.05 -7.72 -36.68
C MET A 39 22.32 -7.20 -35.26
N ALA A 40 23.30 -6.29 -35.10
CA ALA A 40 23.60 -5.67 -33.81
C ALA A 40 22.40 -4.87 -33.28
N VAL A 41 21.75 -4.06 -34.13
CA VAL A 41 20.55 -3.30 -33.76
C VAL A 41 19.39 -4.23 -33.41
N ALA A 42 19.20 -5.33 -34.14
CA ALA A 42 18.16 -6.31 -33.84
C ALA A 42 18.40 -6.99 -32.49
N GLN A 43 19.64 -7.41 -32.20
CA GLN A 43 20.03 -7.99 -30.93
C GLN A 43 19.86 -7.00 -29.77
N ASP A 44 20.26 -5.73 -29.94
CA ASP A 44 20.07 -4.70 -28.93
C ASP A 44 18.59 -4.40 -28.67
N ARG A 45 17.78 -4.35 -29.72
CA ARG A 45 16.32 -4.20 -29.59
C ARG A 45 15.72 -5.39 -28.83
N GLN A 46 16.17 -6.60 -29.12
CA GLN A 46 15.72 -7.80 -28.43
C GLN A 46 16.10 -7.77 -26.94
N LYS A 47 17.36 -7.47 -26.60
CA LYS A 47 17.80 -7.34 -25.20
C LYS A 47 17.00 -6.29 -24.43
N ARG A 48 16.73 -5.14 -25.05
CA ARG A 48 15.91 -4.07 -24.45
C ARG A 48 14.46 -4.52 -24.27
N ALA A 49 13.89 -5.23 -25.24
CA ALA A 49 12.54 -5.75 -25.16
C ALA A 49 12.41 -6.81 -24.05
N GLU A 50 13.37 -7.71 -23.92
CA GLU A 50 13.42 -8.71 -22.85
C GLU A 50 13.57 -8.06 -21.47
N ALA A 51 14.44 -7.06 -21.33
CA ALA A 51 14.58 -6.30 -20.10
C ALA A 51 13.29 -5.54 -19.73
N ALA A 52 12.63 -4.91 -20.71
CA ALA A 52 11.36 -4.23 -20.51
C ALA A 52 10.26 -5.21 -20.10
N LEU A 53 10.19 -6.40 -20.72
CA LEU A 53 9.22 -7.43 -20.35
C LEU A 53 9.43 -7.93 -18.93
N LYS A 54 10.68 -8.18 -18.51
CA LYS A 54 10.99 -8.56 -17.13
C LYS A 54 10.57 -7.47 -16.14
N ALA A 55 10.89 -6.20 -16.43
CA ALA A 55 10.46 -5.08 -15.59
C ALA A 55 8.94 -4.95 -15.49
N GLN A 56 8.21 -5.18 -16.60
CA GLN A 56 6.74 -5.22 -16.59
C GLN A 56 6.20 -6.36 -15.74
N GLN A 57 6.76 -7.56 -15.86
CA GLN A 57 6.34 -8.73 -15.06
C GLN A 57 6.57 -8.50 -13.56
N GLU A 58 7.74 -7.95 -13.19
CA GLU A 58 8.04 -7.61 -11.79
C GLU A 58 7.12 -6.52 -11.24
N THR A 59 6.84 -5.49 -12.03
CA THR A 59 5.93 -4.40 -11.66
C THR A 59 4.52 -4.95 -11.47
N ALA A 60 4.00 -5.70 -12.44
CA ALA A 60 2.66 -6.29 -12.37
C ALA A 60 2.51 -7.24 -11.17
N LYS A 61 3.55 -8.01 -10.85
CA LYS A 61 3.56 -8.87 -9.66
C LYS A 61 3.47 -8.04 -8.38
N LYS A 62 4.31 -7.00 -8.24
CA LYS A 62 4.29 -6.10 -7.08
C LYS A 62 2.95 -5.39 -6.93
N GLU A 63 2.35 -4.91 -8.02
CA GLU A 63 1.03 -4.26 -8.01
C GLU A 63 -0.06 -5.23 -7.54
N SER A 64 -0.06 -6.46 -8.04
CA SER A 64 -1.02 -7.49 -7.63
C SER A 64 -0.89 -7.85 -6.15
N GLU A 65 0.34 -8.07 -5.67
CA GLU A 65 0.62 -8.37 -4.26
C GLU A 65 0.23 -7.21 -3.34
N HIS A 66 0.52 -5.97 -3.75
CA HIS A 66 0.16 -4.76 -3.01
C HIS A 66 -1.36 -4.57 -2.94
N ALA A 67 -2.07 -4.76 -4.05
CA ALA A 67 -3.52 -4.69 -4.09
C ALA A 67 -4.14 -5.75 -3.16
N ALA A 68 -3.66 -6.99 -3.23
CA ALA A 68 -4.12 -8.08 -2.36
C ALA A 68 -3.91 -7.77 -0.88
N ALA A 69 -2.71 -7.27 -0.50
CA ALA A 69 -2.41 -6.89 0.87
C ALA A 69 -3.31 -5.74 1.36
N THR A 70 -3.47 -4.68 0.55
CA THR A 70 -4.31 -3.53 0.87
C THR A 70 -5.78 -3.92 1.09
N HIS A 71 -6.30 -4.81 0.24
CA HIS A 71 -7.64 -5.37 0.40
C HIS A 71 -7.78 -6.20 1.68
N ALA A 72 -6.81 -7.08 1.96
CA ALA A 72 -6.84 -7.93 3.15
C ALA A 72 -6.83 -7.10 4.45
N HIS A 73 -6.00 -6.06 4.54
CA HIS A 73 -5.92 -5.18 5.71
C HIS A 73 -7.22 -4.41 5.93
N SER A 74 -7.78 -3.85 4.86
CA SER A 74 -9.06 -3.12 4.91
C SER A 74 -10.22 -4.03 5.32
N TYR A 75 -10.24 -5.25 4.78
CA TYR A 75 -11.25 -6.25 5.11
C TYR A 75 -11.16 -6.70 6.58
N ALA A 76 -9.96 -6.97 7.08
CA ALA A 76 -9.76 -7.33 8.49
C ALA A 76 -10.22 -6.22 9.45
N PHE A 77 -9.94 -4.95 9.11
CA PHE A 77 -10.42 -3.81 9.90
C PHE A 77 -11.95 -3.71 9.94
N ALA A 78 -12.60 -3.93 8.78
CA ALA A 78 -14.05 -3.92 8.65
C ALA A 78 -14.70 -5.08 9.40
N LEU A 79 -14.17 -6.30 9.28
CA LEU A 79 -14.70 -7.48 9.97
C LEU A 79 -14.67 -7.31 11.50
N ALA A 80 -13.60 -6.71 12.03
CA ALA A 80 -13.47 -6.46 13.45
C ALA A 80 -14.33 -5.26 13.95
N HIS A 81 -14.96 -4.49 13.06
CA HIS A 81 -15.75 -3.32 13.42
C HIS A 81 -16.96 -3.67 14.29
N GLU A 82 -17.67 -4.74 13.93
CA GLU A 82 -18.86 -5.18 14.68
C GLU A 82 -18.51 -5.66 16.10
N ALA A 83 -17.41 -6.40 16.23
CA ALA A 83 -16.91 -6.85 17.54
C ALA A 83 -16.57 -5.66 18.46
N ARG A 84 -15.94 -4.60 17.93
CA ARG A 84 -15.68 -3.37 18.70
C ARG A 84 -16.97 -2.67 19.12
N ASN A 85 -17.91 -2.52 18.18
CA ASN A 85 -19.19 -1.84 18.46
C ASN A 85 -20.05 -2.60 19.49
N THR A 86 -20.03 -3.94 19.46
CA THR A 86 -20.76 -4.76 20.43
C THR A 86 -20.16 -4.65 21.83
N ALA A 87 -18.84 -4.57 21.97
CA ALA A 87 -18.18 -4.30 23.24
C ALA A 87 -18.58 -2.93 23.82
N VAL A 88 -18.50 -1.86 23.01
CA VAL A 88 -18.91 -0.51 23.44
C VAL A 88 -20.38 -0.48 23.88
N ARG A 89 -21.28 -1.13 23.13
CA ARG A 89 -22.70 -1.23 23.51
C ARG A 89 -22.89 -1.95 24.85
N ARG A 90 -22.12 -3.01 25.11
CA ARG A 90 -22.16 -3.76 26.36
C ARG A 90 -21.76 -2.87 27.54
N ASP A 91 -20.69 -2.11 27.39
CA ASP A 91 -20.17 -1.25 28.44
C ASP A 91 -21.13 -0.10 28.75
N LEU A 92 -21.70 0.52 27.71
CA LEU A 92 -22.76 1.53 27.88
C LEU A 92 -23.99 0.95 28.60
N ALA A 93 -24.39 -0.28 28.27
CA ALA A 93 -25.49 -0.95 28.96
C ALA A 93 -25.16 -1.33 30.43
N ALA A 94 -23.89 -1.53 30.76
CA ALA A 94 -23.45 -1.73 32.15
C ALA A 94 -23.48 -0.41 32.93
N VAL A 95 -23.02 0.69 32.33
CA VAL A 95 -23.10 2.05 32.91
C VAL A 95 -24.54 2.46 33.18
N GLU A 96 -25.45 2.18 32.24
CA GLU A 96 -26.86 2.52 32.42
C GLU A 96 -27.51 1.72 33.56
N ARG A 97 -27.19 0.43 33.68
CA ARG A 97 -27.62 -0.38 34.82
C ARG A 97 -27.08 0.17 36.14
N LEU A 98 -25.79 0.54 36.17
CA LEU A 98 -25.18 1.15 37.34
C LEU A 98 -25.86 2.47 37.73
N ARG A 99 -26.25 3.29 36.75
CA ARG A 99 -27.00 4.54 36.97
C ARG A 99 -28.34 4.27 37.64
N VAL A 100 -29.12 3.34 37.11
CA VAL A 100 -30.43 2.96 37.67
C VAL A 100 -30.28 2.42 39.09
N ASP A 101 -29.27 1.58 39.34
CA ASP A 101 -29.03 1.03 40.67
C ASP A 101 -28.55 2.09 41.67
N ALA A 102 -27.75 3.06 41.24
CA ALA A 102 -27.37 4.22 42.04
C ALA A 102 -28.59 5.08 42.42
N GLU A 103 -29.53 5.29 41.50
CA GLU A 103 -30.78 6.01 41.78
C GLU A 103 -31.65 5.28 42.80
N ARG A 104 -31.75 3.96 42.68
CA ARG A 104 -32.45 3.12 43.66
C ARG A 104 -31.79 3.19 45.04
N ARG A 105 -30.45 3.09 45.12
CA ARG A 105 -29.72 3.22 46.39
C ARG A 105 -29.89 4.60 47.00
N ALA A 106 -29.83 5.66 46.21
CA ALA A 106 -30.08 7.02 46.68
C ALA A 106 -31.48 7.18 47.30
N ALA A 107 -32.50 6.59 46.68
CA ALA A 107 -33.85 6.55 47.26
C ALA A 107 -33.87 5.81 48.61
N THR A 108 -33.21 4.66 48.69
CA THR A 108 -33.08 3.89 49.94
C THR A 108 -32.37 4.70 51.04
N TYR A 109 -31.25 5.37 50.74
CA TYR A 109 -30.52 6.21 51.69
C TYR A 109 -31.41 7.32 52.28
N ARG A 110 -32.20 7.98 51.42
CA ARG A 110 -33.16 9.01 51.86
C ARG A 110 -34.26 8.45 52.75
N GLN A 111 -34.78 7.25 52.46
CA GLN A 111 -35.77 6.61 53.32
C GLN A 111 -35.19 6.24 54.69
N MET A 112 -33.96 5.71 54.73
CA MET A 112 -33.27 5.39 55.98
C MET A 112 -32.99 6.65 56.82
N ALA A 113 -32.64 7.76 56.17
CA ALA A 113 -32.37 9.03 56.85
C ALA A 113 -33.61 9.62 57.56
N LYS A 114 -34.83 9.30 57.12
CA LYS A 114 -36.07 9.78 57.77
C LYS A 114 -36.25 9.28 59.20
N ALA A 115 -35.63 8.15 59.56
CA ALA A 115 -35.70 7.62 60.92
C ALA A 115 -34.93 8.49 61.94
N ASN A 116 -33.97 9.33 61.49
CA ASN A 116 -33.24 10.30 62.31
C ASN A 116 -32.77 11.50 61.45
N ALA A 117 -33.71 12.36 61.07
CA ALA A 117 -33.55 13.33 59.98
C ALA A 117 -32.37 14.31 60.15
N ALA A 118 -32.16 14.90 61.33
CA ALA A 118 -31.19 15.99 61.52
C ALA A 118 -29.70 15.58 61.35
N ALA A 119 -29.37 14.31 61.65
CA ALA A 119 -28.01 13.80 61.54
C ALA A 119 -27.78 12.99 60.25
N CYS A 120 -28.80 12.25 59.79
CA CYS A 120 -28.63 11.24 58.74
C CYS A 120 -28.90 11.77 57.31
N GLU A 121 -29.61 12.89 57.15
CA GLU A 121 -29.94 13.45 55.82
C GLU A 121 -28.69 13.87 55.04
N ARG A 122 -27.80 14.64 55.67
CA ARG A 122 -26.52 15.06 55.06
C ARG A 122 -25.63 13.87 54.69
N LEU A 123 -25.70 12.77 55.44
CA LEU A 123 -24.95 11.56 55.13
C LEU A 123 -25.55 10.83 53.92
N ALA A 124 -26.88 10.73 53.84
CA ALA A 124 -27.57 10.17 52.68
C ALA A 124 -27.27 10.94 51.39
N ASP A 125 -27.25 12.27 51.45
CA ASP A 125 -26.88 13.12 50.30
C ASP A 125 -25.44 12.92 49.86
N ARG A 126 -24.50 12.79 50.80
CA ARG A 126 -23.09 12.48 50.48
C ARG A 126 -22.93 11.12 49.82
N HIS A 127 -23.66 10.10 50.27
CA HIS A 127 -23.64 8.78 49.64
C HIS A 127 -24.24 8.82 48.23
N ALA A 128 -25.38 9.51 48.05
CA ALA A 128 -25.98 9.70 46.75
C ALA A 128 -25.04 10.47 45.79
N ALA A 129 -24.36 11.50 46.28
CA ALA A 129 -23.36 12.24 45.52
C ALA A 129 -22.17 11.36 45.12
N LEU A 130 -21.66 10.54 46.04
CA LEU A 130 -20.58 9.58 45.77
C LEU A 130 -20.97 8.58 44.69
N ASP A 131 -22.16 7.97 44.82
CA ASP A 131 -22.70 7.04 43.81
C ASP A 131 -22.80 7.73 42.44
N ALA A 132 -23.29 8.97 42.39
CA ALA A 132 -23.35 9.74 41.15
C ALA A 132 -21.96 10.06 40.57
N HIS A 133 -20.94 10.30 41.41
CA HIS A 133 -19.56 10.46 40.95
C HIS A 133 -18.99 9.16 40.38
N VAL A 134 -19.26 8.01 41.03
CA VAL A 134 -18.85 6.69 40.53
C VAL A 134 -19.48 6.42 39.18
N VAL A 135 -20.80 6.62 39.02
CA VAL A 135 -21.49 6.47 37.73
C VAL A 135 -20.84 7.34 36.66
N ARG A 136 -20.63 8.63 36.91
CA ARG A 136 -19.96 9.52 35.95
C ARG A 136 -18.55 9.05 35.59
N GLY A 137 -17.77 8.64 36.59
CA GLY A 137 -16.41 8.12 36.39
C GLY A 137 -16.41 6.87 35.51
N THR A 138 -17.28 5.91 35.80
CA THR A 138 -17.42 4.69 34.98
C THR A 138 -17.88 5.00 33.55
N ALA A 139 -18.77 5.97 33.36
CA ALA A 139 -19.20 6.40 32.03
C ALA A 139 -18.05 6.98 31.20
N VAL A 140 -17.21 7.82 31.81
CA VAL A 140 -16.02 8.38 31.16
C VAL A 140 -15.03 7.28 30.79
N VAL A 141 -14.75 6.35 31.70
CA VAL A 141 -13.83 5.24 31.44
C VAL A 141 -14.35 4.34 30.32
N ALA A 142 -15.64 3.98 30.32
CA ALA A 142 -16.25 3.19 29.25
C ALA A 142 -16.18 3.90 27.89
N GLY A 143 -16.44 5.22 27.86
CA GLY A 143 -16.29 6.02 26.64
C GLY A 143 -14.86 6.05 26.11
N LEU A 144 -13.89 6.33 26.99
CA LEU A 144 -12.46 6.37 26.64
C LEU A 144 -11.94 5.00 26.19
N ALA A 145 -12.35 3.91 26.83
CA ALA A 145 -11.97 2.56 26.42
C ALA A 145 -12.43 2.27 24.98
N GLY A 146 -13.68 2.61 24.64
CA GLY A 146 -14.21 2.46 23.29
C GLY A 146 -13.47 3.31 22.24
N ASP A 147 -13.11 4.54 22.59
CA ASP A 147 -12.33 5.41 21.69
C ASP A 147 -10.89 4.91 21.50
N LEU A 148 -10.25 4.40 22.56
CA LEU A 148 -8.92 3.79 22.47
C LEU A 148 -8.93 2.55 21.59
N ASP A 149 -9.89 1.63 21.78
CA ASP A 149 -10.02 0.42 20.96
C ASP A 149 -10.21 0.76 19.48
N ARG A 150 -10.99 1.81 19.17
CA ARG A 150 -11.16 2.31 17.80
C ARG A 150 -9.84 2.83 17.24
N ARG A 151 -9.15 3.71 17.97
CA ARG A 151 -7.90 4.33 17.54
C ARG A 151 -6.79 3.29 17.36
N ASP A 152 -6.67 2.32 18.25
CA ASP A 152 -5.68 1.25 18.13
C ASP A 152 -5.93 0.40 16.88
N ALA A 153 -7.19 0.14 16.55
CA ALA A 153 -7.53 -0.55 15.30
C ALA A 153 -7.17 0.29 14.06
N GLU A 154 -7.40 1.61 14.09
CA GLU A 154 -7.04 2.52 13.00
C GLU A 154 -5.51 2.63 12.83
N VAL A 155 -4.77 2.74 13.94
CA VAL A 155 -3.30 2.76 13.91
C VAL A 155 -2.74 1.46 13.34
N LYS A 156 -3.30 0.30 13.72
CA LYS A 156 -2.90 -0.99 13.14
C LYS A 156 -3.19 -1.04 11.64
N LEU A 157 -4.34 -0.56 11.19
CA LEU A 157 -4.68 -0.48 9.76
C LEU A 157 -3.68 0.40 9.01
N LEU A 158 -3.47 1.65 9.45
CA LEU A 158 -2.55 2.58 8.81
C LEU A 158 -1.12 2.04 8.81
N ARG A 159 -0.70 1.40 9.90
CA ARG A 159 0.61 0.78 9.96
C ARG A 159 0.76 -0.32 8.92
N SER A 160 -0.24 -1.19 8.78
CA SER A 160 -0.20 -2.27 7.79
C SER A 160 -0.20 -1.76 6.35
N GLN A 161 -0.92 -0.67 6.05
CA GLN A 161 -0.86 0.01 4.75
C GLN A 161 0.54 0.57 4.47
N ILE A 162 1.15 1.26 5.46
CA ILE A 162 2.52 1.77 5.33
C ILE A 162 3.52 0.63 5.08
N ASP A 163 3.37 -0.50 5.76
CA ASP A 163 4.25 -1.66 5.57
C ASP A 163 4.06 -2.28 4.17
N ALA A 164 2.82 -2.34 3.65
CA ALA A 164 2.54 -2.76 2.28
C ALA A 164 3.14 -1.80 1.23
N ASP A 165 3.01 -0.49 1.43
CA ASP A 165 3.61 0.53 0.57
C ASP A 165 5.14 0.44 0.57
N ARG A 166 5.74 0.25 1.75
CA ARG A 166 7.20 0.08 1.88
C ARG A 166 7.70 -1.15 1.14
N ALA A 167 6.93 -2.23 1.11
CA ALA A 167 7.31 -3.45 0.40
C ALA A 167 7.51 -3.22 -1.11
N LEU A 168 6.84 -2.23 -1.73
CA LEU A 168 7.05 -1.86 -3.12
C LEU A 168 8.49 -1.38 -3.41
N PHE A 169 9.08 -0.69 -2.43
CA PHE A 169 10.41 -0.06 -2.53
C PHE A 169 11.55 -0.95 -2.06
N VAL A 170 11.26 -2.06 -1.39
CA VAL A 170 12.29 -3.03 -1.01
C VAL A 170 12.82 -3.68 -2.30
N LYS A 171 14.12 -3.55 -2.55
CA LYS A 171 14.77 -4.26 -3.65
C LYS A 171 14.62 -5.78 -3.41
N PRO A 172 14.27 -6.57 -4.44
CA PRO A 172 14.35 -8.02 -4.33
C PRO A 172 15.79 -8.38 -3.92
N LYS A 173 15.93 -9.29 -2.95
CA LYS A 173 17.25 -9.85 -2.61
C LYS A 173 17.78 -10.56 -3.86
N GLU A 174 18.93 -10.12 -4.34
CA GLU A 174 19.71 -10.79 -5.40
C GLU A 174 20.09 -12.21 -4.98
#